data_AF-A0A934XL01-F1
#
_entry.id   AF-A0A934XL01-F1
#
_cell.length_a   1.000
_cell.length_b   1.000
_cell.length_c   1.000
_cell.angle_alpha   90.00
_cell.angle_beta   90.00
_cell.angle_gamma   90.00
#
_symmetry.space_group_name_H-M   'P 1'
#
loop_
_entity.id
_entity.type
_entity.pdbx_description
1 polymer ?
#
loop_
_entity_poly.entity_id
_entity_poly.type
_entity_poly.pdbx_seq_one_letter_code
_entity_poly.pdbx_strand_id
1 'polypeptide(L)' 'MAPKTTGPTWKPADMIRLINKTGDNVHLHLNTGEFRLDAHRSMKFTASILESAQVKELLSSGAVAWEKIK' A
#
# COMPACT_ATOMS: atom_id res chain seq x y z
N MET A 1 37.87 4.49 -5.67
CA MET A 1 37.01 4.51 -4.46
C MET A 1 35.57 4.32 -4.93
N ALA A 2 34.97 3.15 -4.66
CA ALA A 2 33.61 2.83 -5.11
C ALA A 2 32.56 3.71 -4.40
N PRO A 3 31.49 4.17 -5.08
CA PRO A 3 30.38 4.83 -4.41
C PRO A 3 29.74 3.82 -3.46
N LYS A 4 29.64 4.21 -2.19
CA LYS A 4 28.92 3.45 -1.17
C LYS A 4 27.44 3.53 -1.53
N THR A 5 26.95 2.54 -2.26
CA THR A 5 25.52 2.33 -2.48
C THR A 5 24.93 1.93 -1.15
N THR A 6 24.61 2.91 -0.32
CA THR A 6 23.82 2.70 0.90
C THR A 6 22.46 2.25 0.38
N GLY A 7 22.22 0.94 0.43
CA GLY A 7 20.97 0.33 -0.04
C GLY A 7 19.73 0.99 0.57
N PRO A 8 18.54 0.80 -0.01
CA PRO A 8 17.32 1.38 0.52
C PRO A 8 17.24 0.98 1.99
N THR A 9 17.27 1.99 2.86
CA THR A 9 17.15 1.83 4.30
C THR A 9 15.73 1.38 4.58
N TRP A 10 15.47 0.09 4.39
CA TRP A 10 14.18 -0.54 4.66
C TRP A 10 13.92 -0.38 6.16
N LYS A 11 13.18 0.66 6.53
CA LYS A 11 12.66 0.83 7.88
C LYS A 11 11.39 -0.02 7.97
N PRO A 12 11.37 -1.12 8.74
CA PRO A 12 10.19 -1.98 8.88
C PRO A 12 9.13 -1.37 9.80
N ALA A 13 9.01 -0.05 9.88
CA ALA A 13 8.37 0.57 11.05
C ALA A 13 6.84 0.56 10.99
N ASP A 14 6.23 0.57 9.80
CA ASP A 14 4.77 0.63 9.69
C ASP A 14 4.29 -0.19 8.49
N MET A 15 3.97 -1.46 8.74
CA MET A 15 3.16 -2.24 7.82
C MET A 15 1.69 -1.91 8.08
N ILE A 16 0.95 -1.72 6.99
CA ILE A 16 -0.50 -1.57 7.04
C ILE A 16 -1.15 -2.71 6.26
N ARG A 17 -2.35 -3.08 6.68
CA ARG A 17 -3.21 -3.99 5.96
C ARG A 17 -4.22 -3.14 5.21
N LEU A 18 -4.14 -3.11 3.90
CA LEU A 18 -5.21 -2.52 3.10
C LEU A 18 -6.27 -3.58 2.88
N ILE A 19 -7.53 -3.22 3.09
CA ILE A 19 -8.70 -4.08 3.04
C ILE A 19 -9.61 -3.51 1.98
N ASN A 20 -9.85 -4.29 0.95
CA ASN A 20 -10.84 -3.97 -0.04
C ASN A 20 -12.23 -4.20 0.56
N LYS A 21 -13.01 -3.12 0.69
CA LYS A 21 -14.41 -3.19 1.13
C LYS A 21 -15.38 -3.20 -0.04
N THR A 22 -14.90 -2.91 -1.24
CA THR A 22 -15.64 -3.06 -2.49
C THR A 22 -15.74 -4.52 -2.94
N GLY A 23 -16.80 -4.79 -3.70
CA GLY A 23 -17.03 -6.05 -4.41
C GLY A 23 -16.24 -6.17 -5.73
N ASP A 24 -15.40 -5.18 -6.04
CA ASP A 24 -14.61 -5.07 -7.26
C ASP A 24 -13.12 -5.21 -6.99
N ASN A 25 -12.36 -5.58 -8.02
CA ASN A 25 -10.90 -5.67 -7.95
C ASN A 25 -10.29 -4.27 -8.01
N VAL A 26 -9.53 -3.91 -6.98
CA VAL A 26 -8.84 -2.63 -6.89
C VAL A 26 -7.41 -2.79 -7.40
N HIS A 27 -7.09 -2.10 -8.47
CA HIS A 27 -5.73 -2.05 -9.02
C HIS A 27 -4.99 -0.85 -8.43
N LEU A 28 -3.98 -1.13 -7.63
CA LEU A 28 -3.09 -0.15 -7.04
C LEU A 28 -1.84 0.01 -7.89
N HIS A 29 -1.70 1.18 -8.52
CA HIS A 29 -0.47 1.58 -9.18
C HIS A 29 0.39 2.34 -8.16
N LEU A 30 1.26 1.60 -7.49
CA LEU A 30 2.19 2.17 -6.51
C LEU A 30 3.54 2.38 -7.16
N ASN A 31 4.33 3.29 -6.59
CA ASN A 31 5.70 3.52 -7.07
C ASN A 31 6.61 2.28 -6.91
N THR A 32 6.20 1.33 -6.06
CA THR A 32 6.85 0.02 -5.88
C THR A 32 6.41 -1.04 -6.89
N GLY A 33 5.41 -0.75 -7.72
CA GLY A 33 4.84 -1.68 -8.70
C GLY A 33 3.31 -1.69 -8.70
N GLU A 34 2.75 -2.55 -9.54
CA GLU A 34 1.31 -2.77 -9.67
C GLU A 34 0.86 -3.88 -8.71
N PHE A 35 -0.15 -3.58 -7.89
CA PHE A 35 -0.71 -4.52 -6.93
C PHE A 35 -2.21 -4.64 -7.14
N ARG A 36 -2.74 -5.86 -7.10
CA ARG A 36 -4.18 -6.10 -7.18
C ARG A 36 -4.73 -6.53 -5.83
N LEU A 37 -5.71 -5.78 -5.34
CA LEU A 37 -6.57 -6.17 -4.23
C LEU A 37 -7.86 -6.76 -4.79
N ASP A 38 -8.02 -8.06 -4.64
CA ASP A 38 -9.28 -8.72 -4.99
C ASP A 38 -10.44 -8.23 -4.11
N ALA A 39 -11.66 -8.41 -4.62
CA ALA A 39 -12.90 -8.07 -3.92
C ALA A 39 -12.96 -8.73 -2.52
N HIS A 40 -13.34 -7.96 -1.50
CA HIS A 40 -13.38 -8.40 -0.09
C HIS A 40 -12.06 -8.98 0.47
N ARG A 41 -10.94 -8.87 -0.25
CA ARG A 41 -9.63 -9.33 0.21
C ARG A 41 -8.88 -8.20 0.89
N SER A 42 -7.87 -8.60 1.66
CA SER A 42 -6.95 -7.67 2.29
C SER A 42 -5.52 -8.12 2.05
N MET A 43 -4.62 -7.15 1.89
CA MET A 43 -3.23 -7.39 1.57
C MET A 43 -2.34 -6.46 2.39
N LYS A 44 -1.14 -6.94 2.72
CA LYS A 44 -0.18 -6.19 3.53
C LYS A 44 0.65 -5.30 2.62
N PHE A 45 0.75 -4.04 3.00
CA PHE A 45 1.54 -3.02 2.33
C PHE A 45 2.39 -2.27 3.34
N THR A 46 3.36 -1.52 2.84
CA THR A 46 4.11 -0.54 3.63
C THR A 46 3.29 0.75 3.76
N ALA A 47 3.45 1.48 4.87
CA ALA A 47 2.72 2.73 5.09
C ALA A 47 2.95 3.79 4.00
N SER A 48 4.04 3.73 3.23
CA SER A 48 4.27 4.61 2.07
C SER A 48 3.17 4.55 1.02
N ILE A 49 2.37 3.48 0.96
CA ILE A 49 1.26 3.42 0.02
C ILE A 49 0.14 4.43 0.38
N LEU A 50 0.01 4.83 1.65
CA LEU A 50 -0.96 5.84 2.09
C LEU A 50 -0.64 7.24 1.54
N GLU A 51 0.61 7.46 1.12
CA GLU A 51 1.02 8.71 0.49
C GLU A 51 0.54 8.81 -0.95
N SER A 52 0.20 7.67 -1.57
CA SER A 52 -0.26 7.60 -2.96
C SER A 52 -1.63 8.24 -3.13
N ALA A 53 -1.76 9.12 -4.13
CA ALA A 53 -3.02 9.82 -4.42
C ALA A 53 -4.18 8.85 -4.66
N GLN A 54 -3.94 7.75 -5.37
CA GLN A 54 -4.93 6.71 -5.62
C GLN A 54 -5.44 6.05 -4.34
N VAL A 55 -4.56 5.71 -3.40
CA VAL A 55 -4.96 5.11 -2.11
C VAL A 55 -5.77 6.11 -1.29
N LYS A 56 -5.36 7.38 -1.24
CA LYS A 56 -6.14 8.44 -0.58
C LYS A 56 -7.54 8.59 -1.17
N GLU A 57 -7.66 8.53 -2.49
CA GLU A 57 -8.94 8.61 -3.20
C GLU A 57 -9.83 7.40 -2.87
N LEU A 58 -9.28 6.19 -2.91
CA LEU A 58 -9.99 4.96 -2.55
C LEU A 58 -10.45 4.97 -1.08
N LEU A 59 -9.64 5.52 -0.18
CA LEU A 59 -9.99 5.70 1.23
C LEU A 59 -11.08 6.74 1.42
N SER A 60 -10.98 7.87 0.71
CA SER A 60 -11.99 8.93 0.74
C SER A 60 -13.32 8.46 0.14
N SER A 61 -13.27 7.58 -0.87
CA SER A 61 -14.44 6.95 -1.47
C SER A 61 -15.04 5.84 -0.60
N GLY A 62 -14.35 5.39 0.45
CA GLY A 62 -14.75 4.25 1.28
C GLY A 62 -14.62 2.88 0.60
N ALA A 63 -13.99 2.82 -0.57
CA ALA A 63 -13.79 1.59 -1.34
C ALA A 63 -12.77 0.66 -0.67
N VAL A 64 -11.76 1.24 -0.02
CA VAL A 64 -10.77 0.52 0.77
C VAL A 64 -10.73 1.05 2.20
N ALA A 65 -10.25 0.22 3.11
CA ALA A 65 -9.92 0.59 4.48
C ALA A 65 -8.46 0.19 4.74
N TRP A 66 -7.78 0.83 5.67
CA TRP A 66 -6.47 0.38 6.11
C TRP A 66 -6.44 0.19 7.62
N GLU A 67 -5.67 -0.79 8.07
CA GLU A 67 -5.41 -1.05 9.47
C GLU A 67 -3.91 -1.13 9.70
N LYS A 68 -3.40 -0.51 10.76
CA LYS A 68 -1.98 -0.64 11.13
C LYS A 68 -1.75 -2.03 11.71
N ILE A 69 -0.76 -2.75 11.17
CA ILE A 69 -0.33 -4.03 11.71
C ILE A 69 0.75 -3.73 12.75
N LYS A 70 0.51 -4.15 13.99
CA LYS A 70 1.39 -3.92 15.14
C LYS A 70 2.51 -4.96 15.22
#